data_AF-A0A7C1FJX1-F1
#
_entry.id   AF-A0A7C1FJX1-F1
#
_cell.length_a   1.000
_cell.length_b   1.000
_cell.length_c   1.000
_cell.angle_alpha   90.00
_cell.angle_beta   90.00
_cell.angle_gamma   90.00
#
_symmetry.space_group_name_H-M   'P 1'
#
loop_
_entity.id
_entity.type
_entity.pdbx_description
1 polymer ?
#
loop_
_entity_poly.entity_id
_entity_poly.type
_entity_poly.pdbx_seq_one_letter_code
_entity_poly.pdbx_strand_id
1 'polypeptide(L)'
;MAYTLSDPFRSLRIVLRLCGVADLATGAFFLLWPASSLIEWLGPGLAPLWPLRLAGATLLTLGLFYLLASGERSIGLSTQVTCTLGNGLPAVLVVVAYLQREMVAFTWPAQTVMLILFILWLIGAVTPLRFLRTSYQD
;
A
#
# COMPACT_ATOMS: atom_id res chain seq x y z
N MET A 1 27.70 -1.88 12.90
CA MET A 1 26.97 -1.82 11.62
C MET A 1 27.46 -0.59 10.86
N ALA A 2 28.30 -0.79 9.84
CA ALA A 2 28.81 0.31 9.02
C ALA A 2 27.68 0.80 8.11
N TYR A 3 26.98 1.85 8.53
CA TYR A 3 26.12 2.62 7.65
C TYR A 3 27.02 3.40 6.72
N THR A 4 27.26 2.86 5.52
CA THR A 4 27.92 3.62 4.46
C THR A 4 27.03 4.81 4.13
N LEU A 5 27.58 6.01 4.23
CA LEU A 5 26.94 7.30 3.88
C LEU A 5 26.43 7.35 2.42
N SER A 6 26.73 6.31 1.63
CA SER A 6 26.40 6.10 0.23
C SER A 6 25.54 4.84 0.03
N ASP A 7 24.43 4.66 0.77
CA ASP A 7 23.42 3.64 0.40
C ASP A 7 22.53 4.22 -0.72
N PRO A 8 22.69 3.78 -1.99
CA PRO A 8 21.91 4.32 -3.11
C PRO A 8 20.41 4.03 -2.95
N PHE A 9 20.04 3.01 -2.18
CA PHE A 9 18.65 2.58 -1.98
C PHE A 9 18.02 3.12 -0.70
N ARG A 10 18.67 4.06 0.01
CA ARG A 10 18.17 4.57 1.30
C ARG A 10 16.75 5.09 1.23
N SER A 11 16.41 5.86 0.20
CA SER A 11 15.05 6.39 0.01
C SER A 11 14.04 5.27 -0.27
N LEU A 12 14.40 4.28 -1.10
CA LEU A 12 13.56 3.13 -1.38
C LEU A 12 13.29 2.29 -0.12
N ARG A 13 14.29 2.10 0.75
CA ARG A 13 14.10 1.40 2.04
C ARG A 13 13.12 2.14 2.96
N ILE A 14 13.18 3.46 3.01
CA ILE A 14 12.25 4.26 3.81
C ILE A 14 10.83 4.08 3.29
N VAL A 15 10.65 4.15 1.97
CA VAL A 15 9.35 3.95 1.33
C VAL A 15 8.82 2.54 1.57
N LEU A 16 9.64 1.50 1.41
CA LEU A 16 9.24 0.11 1.71
C LEU A 16 8.79 -0.04 3.17
N ARG A 17 9.42 0.64 4.13
CA ARG A 17 8.99 0.62 5.53
C ARG A 17 7.67 1.35 5.74
N LEU A 18 7.52 2.53 5.17
CA LEU A 18 6.30 3.33 5.29
C LEU A 18 5.11 2.60 4.66
N CYS A 19 5.24 2.14 3.42
CA CYS A 19 4.23 1.35 2.73
C CYS A 19 3.98 0.04 3.47
N GLY A 20 5.04 -0.65 3.92
CA GLY A 20 4.91 -1.90 4.67
C GLY A 20 4.08 -1.75 5.95
N VAL A 21 4.34 -0.70 6.74
CA VAL A 21 3.55 -0.40 7.94
C VAL A 21 2.12 0.01 7.59
N ALA A 22 1.93 0.82 6.55
CA ALA A 22 0.60 1.27 6.12
C ALA A 22 -0.26 0.09 5.63
N ASP A 23 0.30 -0.80 4.82
CA ASP A 23 -0.38 -1.99 4.30
C ASP A 23 -0.67 -3.00 5.42
N LEU A 24 0.23 -3.17 6.38
CA LEU A 24 -0.04 -3.98 7.58
C LEU A 24 -1.19 -3.40 8.40
N ALA A 25 -1.17 -2.11 8.69
CA ALA A 25 -2.20 -1.45 9.47
C ALA A 25 -3.57 -1.54 8.76
N THR A 26 -3.59 -1.27 7.46
CA THR A 26 -4.81 -1.31 6.63
C THR A 26 -5.31 -2.74 6.48
N GLY A 27 -4.42 -3.70 6.24
CA GLY A 27 -4.76 -5.11 6.13
C GLY A 27 -5.32 -5.68 7.42
N ALA A 28 -4.70 -5.36 8.56
CA ALA A 28 -5.20 -5.73 9.88
C ALA A 28 -6.56 -5.09 10.17
N PHE A 29 -6.74 -3.82 9.81
CA PHE A 29 -8.01 -3.12 9.94
C PHE A 29 -9.13 -3.82 9.14
N PHE A 30 -8.92 -4.11 7.86
CA PHE A 30 -9.94 -4.78 7.05
C PHE A 30 -10.25 -6.22 7.47
N LEU A 31 -9.29 -6.93 8.06
CA LEU A 31 -9.48 -8.30 8.51
C LEU A 31 -10.14 -8.42 9.88
N LEU A 32 -9.71 -7.60 10.83
CA LEU A 32 -10.04 -7.78 12.25
C LEU A 32 -11.17 -6.87 12.70
N TRP A 33 -11.46 -5.79 12.00
CA TRP A 33 -12.46 -4.83 12.46
C TRP A 33 -13.89 -5.40 12.37
N PRO A 34 -14.77 -5.08 13.34
CA PRO A 34 -16.15 -5.54 13.32
C PRO A 34 -16.91 -5.12 12.05
N ALA A 35 -17.69 -6.07 11.51
CA ALA A 35 -18.49 -5.88 10.30
C ALA A 35 -19.47 -4.72 10.42
N SER A 36 -20.13 -4.58 11.57
CA SER A 36 -21.11 -3.51 11.84
C SER A 36 -20.47 -2.12 11.70
N SER A 37 -19.30 -1.91 12.30
CA SER A 37 -18.58 -0.63 12.23
C SER A 37 -18.02 -0.35 10.84
N LEU A 38 -17.55 -1.38 10.11
CA LEU A 38 -17.08 -1.20 8.73
C LEU A 38 -18.23 -0.76 7.80
N ILE A 39 -19.41 -1.36 7.94
CA ILE A 39 -20.60 -0.99 7.16
C ILE A 39 -21.06 0.43 7.50
N GLU A 40 -20.97 0.85 8.75
CA GLU A 40 -21.30 2.22 9.16
C GLU A 40 -20.34 3.25 8.52
N TRP A 41 -19.05 2.93 8.45
CA TRP A 41 -18.03 3.85 7.92
C TRP A 41 -17.99 3.92 6.39
N LEU A 42 -18.17 2.78 5.73
CA LEU A 42 -18.01 2.59 4.29
C LEU A 42 -19.35 2.56 3.52
N GLY A 43 -20.47 2.50 4.25
CA GLY A 43 -21.82 2.59 3.71
C GLY A 43 -22.62 1.28 3.78
N PRO A 44 -23.96 1.37 3.86
CA PRO A 44 -24.86 0.24 4.06
C PRO A 44 -24.89 -0.78 2.91
N GLY A 45 -24.35 -0.42 1.73
CA GLY A 45 -24.31 -1.28 0.53
C GLY A 45 -23.09 -2.21 0.45
N LEU A 46 -22.20 -2.22 1.45
CA LEU A 46 -20.90 -2.91 1.36
C LEU A 46 -20.95 -4.44 1.54
N ALA A 47 -22.13 -5.03 1.75
CA ALA A 47 -22.27 -6.46 1.92
C ALA A 47 -22.29 -7.17 0.55
N PRO A 48 -21.53 -8.27 0.36
CA PRO A 48 -20.79 -9.04 1.37
C PRO A 48 -19.35 -8.54 1.63
N LEU A 49 -18.87 -8.68 2.87
CA LEU A 49 -17.55 -8.17 3.31
C LEU A 49 -16.35 -9.09 3.02
N TRP A 50 -16.56 -10.30 2.51
CA TRP A 50 -15.44 -11.23 2.24
C TRP A 50 -14.42 -10.71 1.21
N PRO A 51 -14.79 -9.95 0.15
CA PRO A 51 -13.80 -9.39 -0.78
C PRO A 51 -12.91 -8.37 -0.09
N LEU A 52 -13.48 -7.56 0.83
CA LEU A 52 -12.73 -6.60 1.63
C LEU A 52 -11.74 -7.32 2.56
N ARG A 53 -12.13 -8.43 3.17
CA ARG A 53 -11.24 -9.25 4.01
C ARG A 53 -10.13 -9.90 3.21
N LEU A 54 -10.41 -10.39 2.00
CA LEU A 54 -9.38 -10.89 1.10
C LEU A 54 -8.39 -9.80 0.71
N ALA A 55 -8.89 -8.60 0.35
CA ALA A 55 -8.03 -7.45 0.10
C ALA A 55 -7.16 -7.12 1.33
N GLY A 56 -7.73 -7.18 2.53
CA GLY A 56 -7.00 -7.04 3.79
C GLY A 56 -5.89 -8.08 3.97
N ALA A 57 -6.17 -9.35 3.69
CA ALA A 57 -5.17 -10.42 3.73
C ALA A 57 -4.04 -10.22 2.72
N THR A 58 -4.36 -9.74 1.51
CA THR A 58 -3.33 -9.40 0.51
C THR A 58 -2.48 -8.21 0.92
N LEU A 59 -3.06 -7.20 1.58
CA LEU A 59 -2.31 -6.07 2.11
C LEU A 59 -1.40 -6.50 3.28
N LEU A 60 -1.85 -7.43 4.13
CA LEU A 60 -0.99 -7.98 5.18
C LEU A 60 0.24 -8.68 4.62
N THR A 61 0.06 -9.57 3.63
CA THR A 61 1.19 -10.28 3.02
C THR A 61 2.12 -9.33 2.29
N LEU A 62 1.58 -8.33 1.59
CA LEU A 62 2.36 -7.29 0.92
C LEU A 62 3.14 -6.43 1.91
N GLY A 63 2.51 -6.04 3.02
CA GLY A 63 3.14 -5.26 4.08
C GLY A 63 4.31 -6.00 4.74
N LEU A 64 4.13 -7.29 5.04
CA LEU A 64 5.22 -8.16 5.51
C LEU A 64 6.35 -8.25 4.49
N PHE A 65 6.02 -8.47 3.21
CA PHE A 65 7.00 -8.52 2.13
C PHE A 65 7.83 -7.25 2.05
N TYR A 66 7.20 -6.06 2.08
CA TYR A 66 7.92 -4.79 2.04
C TYR A 66 8.81 -4.56 3.25
N LEU A 67 8.36 -4.92 4.46
CA LEU A 67 9.18 -4.80 5.66
C LEU A 67 10.42 -5.69 5.59
N LEU A 68 10.26 -6.96 5.19
CA LEU A 68 11.37 -7.90 5.03
C LEU A 68 12.35 -7.41 3.96
N ALA A 69 11.82 -7.01 2.80
CA ALA A 69 12.63 -6.52 1.70
C ALA A 69 13.39 -5.22 2.04
N SER A 70 12.84 -4.37 2.92
CA SER A 70 13.52 -3.17 3.40
C SER A 70 14.80 -3.46 4.20
N GLY A 71 14.94 -4.69 4.72
CA GLY A 71 16.10 -5.17 5.49
C GLY A 71 17.18 -5.84 4.65
N GLU A 72 16.90 -6.19 3.38
CA GLU A 72 17.85 -6.91 2.53
C GLU A 72 19.03 -6.06 2.10
N ARG A 73 20.22 -6.64 1.90
CA ARG A 73 21.42 -5.87 1.53
C ARG A 73 21.31 -5.19 0.16
N SER A 74 20.63 -5.82 -0.78
CA SER A 74 20.37 -5.32 -2.14
C SER A 74 18.89 -5.48 -2.45
N ILE A 75 18.28 -4.47 -3.06
CA ILE A 75 16.86 -4.52 -3.43
C ILE A 75 16.74 -4.96 -4.90
N GLY A 76 16.37 -6.22 -5.10
CA GLY A 76 16.24 -6.82 -6.43
C GLY A 76 15.12 -6.20 -7.28
N LEU A 77 15.20 -6.40 -8.59
CA LEU A 77 14.19 -5.94 -9.56
C LEU A 77 12.80 -6.48 -9.23
N SER A 78 12.70 -7.75 -8.80
CA SER A 78 11.43 -8.36 -8.36
C SER A 78 10.77 -7.51 -7.26
N THR A 79 11.52 -7.15 -6.21
CA THR A 79 11.01 -6.29 -5.13
C THR A 79 10.58 -4.92 -5.63
N GLN A 80 11.33 -4.30 -6.54
CA GLN A 80 10.99 -3.00 -7.10
C GLN A 80 9.69 -3.06 -7.93
N VAL A 81 9.52 -4.11 -8.74
CA VAL A 81 8.30 -4.36 -9.52
C VAL A 81 7.12 -4.65 -8.61
N THR A 82 7.29 -5.51 -7.61
CA THR A 82 6.25 -5.80 -6.60
C THR A 82 5.89 -4.56 -5.78
N CYS A 83 6.84 -3.68 -5.48
CA CYS A 83 6.58 -2.40 -4.82
C CYS A 83 5.74 -1.48 -5.72
N THR A 84 6.13 -1.36 -6.99
CA THR A 84 5.43 -0.56 -8.00
C THR A 84 3.99 -1.03 -8.18
N LEU A 85 3.79 -2.32 -8.46
CA LEU A 85 2.48 -2.90 -8.76
C LEU A 85 1.63 -3.06 -7.50
N GLY A 86 2.22 -3.53 -6.40
CA GLY A 86 1.50 -3.80 -5.16
C GLY A 86 0.95 -2.54 -4.51
N ASN A 87 1.63 -1.40 -4.64
CA ASN A 87 1.07 -0.10 -4.24
C ASN A 87 0.27 0.57 -5.37
N GLY A 88 0.68 0.39 -6.63
CA GLY A 88 0.02 1.02 -7.77
C GLY A 88 -1.41 0.53 -8.00
N LEU A 89 -1.67 -0.76 -7.84
CA LEU A 89 -3.01 -1.34 -8.02
C LEU A 89 -4.03 -0.77 -7.01
N PRO A 90 -3.77 -0.74 -5.69
CA PRO A 90 -4.61 -0.03 -4.72
C PRO A 90 -4.81 1.44 -5.07
N ALA A 91 -3.76 2.16 -5.45
CA ALA A 91 -3.87 3.58 -5.82
C ALA A 91 -4.81 3.78 -7.02
N VAL A 92 -4.71 2.93 -8.05
CA VAL A 92 -5.62 2.96 -9.21
C VAL A 92 -7.05 2.63 -8.78
N LEU A 93 -7.25 1.66 -7.91
CA LEU A 93 -8.58 1.32 -7.39
C LEU A 93 -9.24 2.50 -6.66
N VAL A 94 -8.48 3.28 -5.88
CA VAL A 94 -9.01 4.51 -5.25
C VAL A 94 -9.47 5.51 -6.31
N VAL A 95 -8.69 5.70 -7.37
CA VAL A 95 -9.07 6.61 -8.48
C VAL A 95 -10.32 6.11 -9.19
N VAL A 96 -10.42 4.81 -9.46
CA VAL A 96 -11.61 4.20 -10.08
C VAL A 96 -12.84 4.40 -9.20
N ALA A 97 -12.73 4.12 -7.90
CA ALA A 97 -13.82 4.31 -6.94
C ALA A 97 -14.25 5.78 -6.81
N TYR A 98 -13.30 6.71 -6.90
CA TYR A 98 -13.59 8.15 -6.98
C TYR A 98 -14.38 8.50 -8.26
N LEU A 99 -13.93 8.03 -9.42
CA LEU A 99 -14.59 8.29 -10.71
C LEU A 99 -15.99 7.68 -10.79
N GLN A 100 -16.19 6.51 -10.18
CA GLN A 100 -17.49 5.83 -10.09
C GLN A 100 -18.42 6.45 -9.02
N ARG A 101 -17.95 7.47 -8.30
CA ARG A 101 -18.67 8.14 -7.19
C ARG A 101 -18.99 7.23 -6.01
N GLU A 102 -18.28 6.11 -5.85
CA GLU A 102 -18.48 5.19 -4.72
C GLU A 102 -18.07 5.84 -3.39
N MET A 103 -17.10 6.76 -3.44
CA MET A 103 -16.61 7.51 -2.28
C MET A 103 -17.68 8.41 -1.63
N VAL A 104 -18.79 8.69 -2.32
CA VAL A 104 -19.92 9.47 -1.75
C VAL A 104 -20.63 8.71 -0.63
N ALA A 105 -20.59 7.37 -0.67
CA ALA A 105 -21.16 6.54 0.38
C ALA A 105 -20.33 6.54 1.68
N PHE A 106 -19.07 7.01 1.61
CA PHE A 106 -18.16 6.99 2.74
C PHE A 106 -18.40 8.18 3.66
N THR A 107 -18.24 7.96 4.96
CA THR A 107 -18.18 9.04 5.94
C THR A 107 -16.96 9.95 5.69
N TRP A 108 -17.03 11.22 6.09
CA TRP A 108 -15.92 12.17 5.93
C TRP A 108 -14.58 11.68 6.54
N PRO A 109 -14.54 10.96 7.69
CA PRO A 109 -13.30 10.42 8.21
C PRO A 109 -12.75 9.30 7.32
N ALA A 110 -13.62 8.43 6.81
CA ALA A 110 -13.24 7.35 5.90
C ALA A 110 -12.65 7.89 4.59
N GLN A 111 -13.22 8.97 4.04
CA GLN A 111 -12.65 9.66 2.87
C GLN A 111 -11.26 10.22 3.16
N THR A 112 -11.05 10.81 4.34
CA THR A 112 -9.75 11.38 4.75
C THR A 112 -8.69 10.29 4.87
N VAL A 113 -9.03 9.17 5.54
CA VAL A 113 -8.12 8.01 5.66
C VAL A 113 -7.80 7.45 4.28
N MET A 114 -8.79 7.31 3.41
CA MET A 114 -8.59 6.81 2.05
C MET A 114 -7.64 7.69 1.23
N LEU A 115 -7.75 9.03 1.37
CA LEU A 115 -6.86 9.96 0.70
C LEU A 115 -5.41 9.85 1.22
N ILE A 116 -5.22 9.66 2.52
CA ILE A 116 -3.90 9.42 3.11
C ILE A 116 -3.30 8.12 2.57
N LEU A 117 -4.08 7.03 2.54
CA LEU A 117 -3.66 5.74 1.99
C LEU A 117 -3.32 5.85 0.50
N PHE A 118 -4.13 6.57 -0.27
CA PHE A 118 -3.85 6.83 -1.69
C PHE A 118 -2.51 7.51 -1.90
N ILE A 119 -2.18 8.55 -1.11
CA ILE A 119 -0.89 9.24 -1.22
C ILE A 119 0.26 8.28 -0.88
N LEU A 120 0.12 7.47 0.17
CA LEU A 120 1.14 6.49 0.55
C LEU A 120 1.36 5.45 -0.55
N TRP A 121 0.28 4.89 -1.10
CA TRP A 121 0.34 3.96 -2.22
C TRP A 121 0.92 4.61 -3.48
N LEU A 122 0.59 5.86 -3.78
CA LEU A 122 1.17 6.57 -4.92
C LEU A 122 2.70 6.78 -4.74
N ILE A 123 3.15 7.13 -3.54
CA ILE A 123 4.58 7.25 -3.23
C ILE A 123 5.27 5.88 -3.40
N GLY A 124 4.67 4.82 -2.87
CA GLY A 124 5.14 3.44 -3.01
C GLY A 124 5.22 2.97 -4.46
N ALA A 125 4.26 3.37 -5.29
CA ALA A 125 4.23 3.03 -6.71
C ALA A 125 5.30 3.77 -7.51
N VAL A 126 5.52 5.05 -7.24
CA VAL A 126 6.37 5.92 -8.08
C VAL A 126 7.85 5.87 -7.69
N THR A 127 8.16 5.75 -6.39
CA THR A 127 9.55 5.74 -5.89
C THR A 127 10.45 4.68 -6.57
N PRO A 128 10.05 3.39 -6.68
CA PRO A 128 10.88 2.35 -7.31
C PRO A 128 11.16 2.59 -8.79
N LEU A 129 10.33 3.35 -9.52
CA LEU A 129 10.51 3.60 -10.96
C LEU A 129 11.85 4.28 -11.29
N ARG A 130 12.35 5.12 -10.37
CA ARG A 130 13.65 5.79 -10.53
C ARG A 130 14.82 4.79 -10.52
N PHE A 131 14.68 3.71 -9.74
CA PHE A 131 15.70 2.67 -9.56
C PHE A 131 15.62 1.58 -10.63
N LEU A 132 14.42 1.30 -11.15
CA LEU A 132 14.24 0.38 -12.28
C LEU A 132 14.99 0.86 -13.52
N ARG A 133 15.03 2.17 -13.74
CA ARG A 133 15.72 2.77 -14.89
C ARG A 133 17.24 2.62 -14.81
N THR A 134 17.80 2.62 -13.60
CA THR A 134 19.25 2.47 -13.37
C THR A 134 19.68 1.01 -13.45
N SER A 135 18.85 0.07 -12.98
CA SER A 135 19.15 -1.38 -13.04
C SER A 135 19.09 -1.97 -14.45
N TYR A 136 18.60 -1.24 -15.46
CA TYR A 136 18.58 -1.67 -16.88
C TYR A 136 19.87 -1.27 -17.63
N GLN A 137 20.70 -0.39 -17.06
CA GLN A 137 21.91 0.12 -17.72
C GLN A 137 23.20 -0.60 -17.31
N ASP A 138 23.11 -1.54 -16.36
CA ASP A 138 24.17 -2.49 -16.00
C ASP A 138 23.90 -3.85 -16.65
#